data_AF-A0A5S3TNV4-F1
#
_entry.id   AF-A0A5S3TNV4-F1
#
_cell.length_a   1.000
_cell.length_b   1.000
_cell.length_c   1.000
_cell.angle_alpha   90.00
_cell.angle_beta   90.00
_cell.angle_gamma   90.00
#
_symmetry.space_group_name_H-M   'P 1'
#
loop_
_entity.id
_entity.type
_entity.pdbx_description
1 polymer ?
#
loop_
_entity_poly.entity_id
_entity_poly.type
_entity_poly.pdbx_seq_one_letter_code
_entity_poly.pdbx_strand_id
1 'polypeptide(L)'
;MNDKTSREELDQNVMNTLRDKDHSVLANHVDTLSCTHNDIIELLAQYLALSEQDDDERFDTWFDNLSKEQHTVVKTFEVYRGQYEHLDS
;
A
#
# COMPACT_ATOMS: atom_id res chain seq x y z
N MET A 1 -13.17 -20.97 -16.74
CA MET A 1 -13.59 -19.55 -16.78
C MET A 1 -14.08 -19.24 -15.38
N ASN A 2 -13.34 -18.47 -14.56
CA ASN A 2 -13.80 -17.90 -13.25
C ASN A 2 -12.72 -17.08 -12.52
N ASP A 3 -11.48 -17.07 -13.00
CA ASP A 3 -10.37 -16.39 -12.30
C ASP A 3 -10.29 -14.87 -12.55
N LYS A 4 -10.77 -14.41 -13.72
CA LYS A 4 -10.79 -12.97 -14.05
C LYS A 4 -11.85 -12.19 -13.27
N THR A 5 -13.06 -12.75 -13.14
CA THR A 5 -14.17 -12.13 -12.42
C THR A 5 -13.84 -11.93 -10.94
N SER A 6 -13.18 -12.91 -10.31
CA SER A 6 -12.79 -12.84 -8.90
C SER A 6 -11.74 -11.77 -8.62
N ARG A 7 -10.83 -11.53 -9.58
CA ARG A 7 -9.77 -10.51 -9.46
C ARG A 7 -10.31 -9.10 -9.71
N GLU A 8 -11.17 -8.94 -10.72
CA GLU A 8 -11.86 -7.68 -11.01
C GLU A 8 -12.82 -7.27 -9.88
N GLU A 9 -13.50 -8.23 -9.25
CA GLU A 9 -14.33 -7.98 -8.07
C GLU A 9 -13.50 -7.62 -6.83
N LEU A 10 -12.33 -8.25 -6.65
CA LEU A 10 -11.38 -7.90 -5.60
C LEU A 10 -10.86 -6.48 -5.79
N ASP A 11 -10.46 -6.13 -7.02
CA ASP A 11 -9.96 -4.81 -7.39
C ASP A 11 -11.07 -3.76 -7.19
N GLN A 12 -12.32 -4.05 -7.57
CA GLN A 12 -13.44 -3.13 -7.38
C GLN A 12 -13.82 -2.93 -5.91
N ASN A 13 -13.76 -3.98 -5.09
CA ASN A 13 -14.01 -3.87 -3.64
C ASN A 13 -12.89 -3.10 -2.93
N VAL A 14 -11.64 -3.30 -3.33
CA VAL A 14 -10.53 -2.48 -2.87
C VAL A 14 -10.77 -1.02 -3.26
N MET A 15 -11.07 -0.74 -4.53
CA MET A 15 -11.37 0.64 -4.99
C MET A 15 -12.56 1.28 -4.26
N ASN A 16 -13.59 0.52 -3.89
CA ASN A 16 -14.71 1.01 -3.08
C ASN A 16 -14.29 1.30 -1.64
N THR A 17 -13.46 0.44 -1.04
CA THR A 17 -12.90 0.64 0.32
C THR A 17 -11.92 1.81 0.36
N LEU A 18 -11.22 2.08 -0.74
CA LEU A 18 -10.35 3.25 -0.93
C LEU A 18 -11.14 4.57 -1.05
N ARG A 19 -12.40 4.50 -1.50
CA ARG A 19 -13.27 5.66 -1.70
C ARG A 19 -14.06 6.04 -0.44
N ASP A 20 -14.27 5.12 0.49
CA ASP A 20 -14.90 5.39 1.77
C ASP A 20 -13.89 6.00 2.76
N LYS A 21 -14.31 7.06 3.46
CA LYS A 21 -13.52 7.73 4.52
C LYS A 21 -13.37 6.89 5.80
N ASP A 22 -13.97 5.71 5.83
CA ASP A 22 -13.85 4.75 6.93
C ASP A 22 -12.77 3.72 6.59
N HIS A 23 -11.56 3.96 7.12
CA HIS A 23 -10.40 3.11 6.90
C HIS A 23 -10.16 2.12 8.04
N SER A 24 -11.16 1.91 8.91
CA SER A 24 -11.08 0.94 10.02
C SER A 24 -10.73 -0.47 9.55
N VAL A 25 -11.17 -0.87 8.35
CA VAL A 25 -10.83 -2.17 7.75
C VAL A 25 -9.34 -2.23 7.37
N LEU A 26 -8.79 -1.16 6.79
CA LEU A 26 -7.37 -1.09 6.42
C LEU A 26 -6.48 -1.05 7.67
N ALA A 27 -6.85 -0.25 8.68
CA ALA A 27 -6.15 -0.17 9.95
C ALA A 27 -6.09 -1.54 10.65
N ASN A 28 -7.22 -2.24 10.75
CA ASN A 28 -7.26 -3.59 11.32
C ASN A 28 -6.37 -4.58 10.54
N HIS A 29 -6.27 -4.45 9.20
CA HIS A 29 -5.43 -5.36 8.42
C HIS A 29 -3.94 -5.13 8.72
N VAL A 30 -3.51 -3.87 8.84
CA VAL A 30 -2.13 -3.51 9.20
C VAL A 30 -1.79 -3.93 10.64
N ASP A 31 -2.70 -3.71 11.59
CA ASP A 31 -2.50 -4.05 13.01
C ASP A 31 -2.31 -5.56 13.24
N THR A 32 -2.79 -6.39 12.32
CA THR A 32 -2.64 -7.85 12.39
C THR A 32 -1.35 -8.38 11.75
N LEU A 33 -0.54 -7.52 11.12
CA LEU A 33 0.71 -7.93 10.51
C LEU A 33 1.75 -8.26 11.58
N SER A 34 2.55 -9.30 11.32
CA SER A 34 3.61 -9.75 12.23
C SER A 34 4.86 -8.85 12.25
N CYS A 35 4.84 -7.74 11.50
CA CYS A 35 5.92 -6.76 11.40
C CYS A 35 6.06 -5.99 12.72
N THR A 36 7.29 -5.73 13.16
CA THR A 36 7.47 -4.78 14.27
C THR A 36 7.28 -3.35 13.77
N HIS A 37 6.92 -2.42 14.66
CA HIS A 37 6.78 -1.01 14.30
C HIS A 37 8.05 -0.43 13.66
N ASN A 38 9.24 -0.91 14.05
CA ASN A 38 10.51 -0.49 13.47
C ASN A 38 10.64 -0.97 12.02
N ASP A 39 10.22 -2.20 11.70
CA ASP A 39 10.25 -2.73 10.33
C ASP A 39 9.35 -1.91 9.40
N ILE A 40 8.20 -1.44 9.91
CA ILE A 40 7.27 -0.58 9.17
C ILE A 40 7.92 0.79 8.90
N ILE A 41 8.54 1.40 9.91
CA ILE A 41 9.20 2.71 9.76
C ILE A 41 10.35 2.63 8.75
N GLU A 42 11.20 1.60 8.84
CA GLU A 42 12.30 1.38 7.90
C GLU A 42 11.81 1.13 6.47
N LEU A 43 10.74 0.35 6.31
CA LEU A 43 10.11 0.09 5.01
C LEU A 43 9.58 1.38 4.37
N LEU A 44 8.86 2.21 5.12
CA LEU A 44 8.32 3.47 4.61
C LEU A 44 9.41 4.50 4.31
N ALA A 45 10.49 4.51 5.09
CA ALA A 45 11.66 5.36 4.80
C ALA A 45 12.35 4.94 3.49
N GLN A 46 12.51 3.64 3.25
CA GLN A 46 13.05 3.11 1.99
C GLN A 46 12.14 3.45 0.81
N TYR A 47 10.82 3.25 0.97
CA TYR A 47 9.83 3.62 -0.04
C TYR A 47 9.98 5.08 -0.48
N LEU A 48 9.97 6.02 0.47
CA LEU A 48 10.08 7.45 0.15
C LEU A 48 11.39 7.76 -0.57
N ALA A 49 12.51 7.28 -0.03
CA ALA A 49 13.83 7.52 -0.60
C ALA A 49 14.01 6.95 -2.01
N LEU A 50 13.35 5.83 -2.34
CA LEU A 50 13.38 5.22 -3.66
C LEU A 50 12.39 5.88 -4.62
N SER A 51 11.20 6.26 -4.16
CA SER A 51 10.15 6.88 -4.99
C SER A 51 10.52 8.28 -5.52
N GLU A 52 11.48 8.95 -4.90
CA GLU A 52 11.98 10.27 -5.31
C GLU A 52 13.14 10.20 -6.34
N GLN A 53 13.62 8.99 -6.65
CA GLN A 53 14.71 8.78 -7.61
C GLN A 53 14.14 8.52 -9.01
N ASP A 54 14.75 9.09 -10.05
CA ASP A 54 14.46 8.78 -11.46
C ASP A 54 15.10 7.43 -11.88
N ASP A 55 14.89 6.37 -11.08
CA ASP A 55 15.42 5.02 -11.32
C ASP A 55 14.33 3.98 -11.08
N ASP A 56 13.40 3.91 -12.04
CA ASP A 56 12.22 3.05 -12.00
C ASP A 56 12.59 1.57 -11.88
N GLU A 57 13.67 1.10 -12.55
CA GLU A 57 14.10 -0.30 -12.51
C GLU A 57 14.54 -0.71 -11.10
N ARG A 58 15.21 0.19 -10.38
CA ARG A 58 15.62 -0.03 -8.99
C ARG A 58 14.41 -0.02 -8.05
N PHE A 59 13.46 0.89 -8.25
CA PHE A 59 12.22 0.92 -7.47
C PHE A 59 11.43 -0.38 -7.67
N ASP A 60 11.20 -0.77 -8.93
CA ASP A 60 10.46 -1.98 -9.30
C ASP A 60 11.11 -3.23 -8.70
N THR A 61 12.44 -3.34 -8.81
CA THR A 61 13.18 -4.48 -8.24
C THR A 61 13.03 -4.55 -6.71
N TRP A 62 13.10 -3.41 -6.01
CA TRP A 62 12.88 -3.38 -4.57
C TRP A 62 11.43 -3.75 -4.22
N PHE A 63 10.47 -3.19 -4.94
CA PHE A 63 9.05 -3.40 -4.71
C PHE A 63 8.66 -4.87 -4.93
N ASP A 64 9.10 -5.49 -6.03
CA ASP A 64 8.81 -6.90 -6.36
C ASP A 64 9.38 -7.90 -5.34
N ASN A 65 10.39 -7.51 -4.57
CA ASN A 65 11.00 -8.35 -3.54
C ASN A 65 10.33 -8.21 -2.16
N LEU A 66 9.31 -7.36 -2.01
CA LEU A 66 8.58 -7.21 -0.75
C LEU A 66 7.73 -8.44 -0.44
N SER A 67 7.58 -8.73 0.85
CA SER A 67 6.59 -9.71 1.30
C SER A 67 5.18 -9.21 1.01
N LYS A 68 4.20 -10.11 1.04
CA LYS A 68 2.79 -9.74 0.87
C LYS A 68 2.35 -8.70 1.89
N GLU A 69 2.77 -8.87 3.14
CA GLU A 69 2.49 -7.96 4.26
C GLU A 69 3.14 -6.58 4.05
N GLN A 70 4.40 -6.56 3.59
CA GLN A 70 5.11 -5.31 3.30
C GLN A 70 4.46 -4.55 2.14
N HIS A 71 4.03 -5.25 1.08
CA HIS A 71 3.25 -4.63 0.01
C HIS A 71 1.95 -4.02 0.52
N THR A 72 1.24 -4.69 1.43
CA THR A 72 0.03 -4.14 2.05
C THR A 72 0.34 -2.83 2.76
N VAL A 73 1.39 -2.78 3.58
CA VAL A 73 1.81 -1.56 4.29
C VAL A 73 2.10 -0.41 3.32
N VAL A 74 2.92 -0.63 2.29
CA VAL A 74 3.29 0.42 1.33
C VAL A 74 2.08 0.95 0.57
N LYS A 75 1.23 0.06 0.04
CA LYS A 75 0.02 0.47 -0.69
C LYS A 75 -0.97 1.21 0.19
N THR A 76 -1.15 0.77 1.44
CA THR A 76 -2.01 1.48 2.41
C THR A 76 -1.44 2.86 2.74
N PHE A 77 -0.11 2.98 2.90
CA PHE A 77 0.55 4.26 3.09
C PHE A 77 0.34 5.21 1.91
N GLU A 78 0.52 4.76 0.67
CA GLU A 78 0.29 5.57 -0.54
C GLU A 78 -1.12 6.14 -0.62
N VAL A 79 -2.11 5.33 -0.27
CA VAL A 79 -3.52 5.72 -0.22
C VAL A 79 -3.74 6.84 0.80
N TYR A 80 -3.25 6.66 2.03
CA TYR A 80 -3.37 7.69 3.06
C TYR A 80 -2.61 8.96 2.67
N ARG A 81 -1.37 8.82 2.15
CA ARG A 81 -0.54 9.95 1.73
C ARG A 81 -1.25 10.77 0.67
N GLY A 82 -1.77 10.13 -0.38
CA GLY A 82 -2.54 10.79 -1.43
C GLY A 82 -3.76 11.52 -0.87
N GLN A 83 -4.52 10.91 0.05
CA GLN A 83 -5.67 11.59 0.66
C GLN A 83 -5.28 12.84 1.46
N TYR A 84 -4.19 12.81 2.23
CA TYR A 84 -3.71 13.98 2.98
C TYR A 84 -3.12 15.07 2.08
N GLU A 85 -2.39 14.70 1.02
CA GLU A 85 -1.90 15.65 0.01
C GLU A 85 -3.05 16.40 -0.69
N HIS A 86 -4.20 15.75 -0.88
CA HIS A 86 -5.41 16.37 -1.46
C HIS A 86 -6.23 17.19 -0.46
N LEU A 87 -5.93 17.13 0.85
CA LEU A 87 -6.57 17.98 1.87
C LEU A 87 -5.89 19.35 2.00
N ASP A 88 -4.63 19.47 1.59
CA ASP A 88 -3.84 20.71 1.60
C ASP A 88 -3.85 21.47 0.26
N SER A 89 -4.66 21.03 -0.73
CA SER A 89 -4.81 21.66 -2.05
C SER A 89 -6.17 22.35 -2.24
#